data_AF-A0A139K7F2-F1
#
_entry.id   AF-A0A139K7F2-F1
#
_cell.length_a   1.000
_cell.length_b   1.000
_cell.length_c   1.000
_cell.angle_alpha   90.00
_cell.angle_beta   90.00
_cell.angle_gamma   90.00
#
_symmetry.space_group_name_H-M   'P 1'
#
loop_
_entity.id
_entity.type
_entity.pdbx_description
1 polymer ?
#
loop_
_entity_poly.entity_id
_entity_poly.type
_entity_poly.pdbx_seq_one_letter_code
_entity_poly.pdbx_strand_id
1 'polypeptide(L)'
;MRWSRLAMGFCPQFRSGRRLYAQETTGALLAGLFLWLMINPIADAEFISDEMLTWIGRFVYPLLINLILIFMTVSAARRLHDAGHSGAWALFVMCPGANIFLMLYLLLRPGVSRPTGWRRLEEAAAECGWE
;
A
#
# COMPACT_ATOMS: atom_id res chain seq x y z
N MET A 1 8.89 21.52 6.11
CA MET A 1 7.48 21.05 6.11
C MET A 1 7.44 19.66 6.73
N ARG A 2 6.65 19.44 7.79
CA ARG A 2 6.60 18.17 8.51
C ARG A 2 5.57 17.23 7.86
N TRP A 3 5.98 16.34 6.95
CA TRP A 3 5.13 15.30 6.33
C TRP A 3 4.70 14.20 7.32
N SER A 4 3.41 14.03 7.61
CA SER A 4 2.96 12.99 8.55
C SER A 4 3.45 11.58 8.17
N ARG A 5 3.64 10.67 9.14
CA ARG A 5 3.98 9.25 8.88
C ARG A 5 3.04 8.59 7.88
N LEU A 6 1.79 9.03 7.87
CA LEU A 6 0.76 8.58 6.94
C LEU A 6 1.05 9.05 5.51
N ALA A 7 1.43 10.32 5.32
CA ALA A 7 1.83 10.84 4.01
C ALA A 7 3.10 10.15 3.46
N MET A 8 4.06 9.82 4.33
CA MET A 8 5.26 9.06 3.92
C MET A 8 4.92 7.63 3.46
N GLY A 9 3.84 7.03 3.99
CA GLY A 9 3.32 5.74 3.53
C GLY A 9 2.88 5.75 2.06
N PHE A 10 2.48 6.92 1.53
CA PHE A 10 2.04 7.10 0.15
C PHE A 10 3.13 7.68 -0.78
N CYS A 11 4.37 7.81 -0.29
CA CYS A 11 5.50 8.28 -1.10
C CYS A 11 6.35 7.09 -1.59
N PRO A 12 6.31 6.71 -2.88
CA PRO A 12 7.03 5.54 -3.41
C PRO A 12 8.55 5.71 -3.47
N GLN A 13 9.06 6.91 -3.24
CA GLN A 13 10.48 7.24 -3.38
C GLN A 13 11.33 6.80 -2.19
N PHE A 14 10.73 6.56 -1.02
CA PHE A 14 11.45 6.03 0.14
C PHE A 14 11.75 4.54 -0.01
N ARG A 15 12.75 4.02 0.69
CA ARG A 15 12.92 2.57 0.84
C ARG A 15 12.18 2.06 2.06
N SER A 16 11.71 0.83 1.99
CA SER A 16 11.12 0.13 3.12
C SER A 16 11.71 -1.26 3.26
N GLY A 17 12.14 -1.59 4.47
CA GLY A 17 12.63 -2.92 4.80
C GLY A 17 11.49 -3.95 4.89
N ARG A 18 11.86 -5.23 4.95
CA ARG A 18 10.89 -6.36 4.99
C ARG A 18 9.86 -6.26 6.10
N ARG A 19 10.26 -5.84 7.31
CA ARG A 19 9.36 -5.76 8.47
C ARG A 19 8.23 -4.76 8.24
N LEU A 20 8.58 -3.56 7.78
CA LEU A 20 7.59 -2.53 7.48
C LEU A 20 6.70 -2.98 6.31
N TYR A 21 7.28 -3.52 5.24
CA TYR A 21 6.51 -4.07 4.12
C TYR A 21 5.52 -5.15 4.56
N ALA A 22 5.93 -6.07 5.44
CA ALA A 22 5.05 -7.11 5.97
C ALA A 22 3.89 -6.53 6.81
N GLN A 23 4.17 -5.53 7.65
CA GLN A 23 3.14 -4.84 8.44
C GLN A 23 2.12 -4.12 7.55
N GLU A 24 2.61 -3.36 6.57
CA GLU A 24 1.78 -2.60 5.63
C GLU A 24 0.93 -3.53 4.75
N THR A 25 1.54 -4.59 4.22
CA THR A 25 0.85 -5.61 3.43
C THR A 25 -0.22 -6.31 4.26
N THR A 26 0.10 -6.72 5.49
CA THR A 26 -0.87 -7.37 6.38
C THR A 26 -2.01 -6.41 6.72
N GLY A 27 -1.71 -5.16 7.06
CA GLY A 27 -2.72 -4.14 7.33
C GLY A 27 -3.66 -3.89 6.16
N ALA A 28 -3.12 -3.80 4.94
CA ALA A 28 -3.90 -3.62 3.73
C ALA A 28 -4.78 -4.84 3.39
N LEU A 29 -4.26 -6.06 3.58
CA LEU A 29 -5.03 -7.30 3.41
C LEU A 29 -6.17 -7.40 4.44
N LEU A 30 -5.90 -7.05 5.70
CA LEU A 30 -6.93 -7.02 6.75
C LEU A 30 -7.99 -5.94 6.47
N ALA A 31 -7.58 -4.75 6.00
CA ALA A 31 -8.51 -3.71 5.60
C ALA A 31 -9.38 -4.13 4.41
N GLY A 32 -8.78 -4.78 3.39
CA GLY A 32 -9.51 -5.33 2.26
C GLY A 32 -10.49 -6.43 2.66
N LEU A 33 -10.06 -7.35 3.53
CA LEU A 33 -10.92 -8.39 4.09
C LEU A 33 -12.07 -7.80 4.90
N PHE A 34 -11.81 -6.79 5.72
CA PHE A 34 -12.84 -6.08 6.47
C PHE A 34 -13.89 -5.47 5.52
N LEU A 35 -13.46 -4.73 4.48
CA LEU A 35 -14.38 -4.16 3.50
C LEU A 35 -15.21 -5.23 2.80
N TRP A 36 -14.59 -6.35 2.41
CA TRP A 36 -15.29 -7.48 1.81
C TRP A 36 -16.36 -8.05 2.72
N LEU A 37 -16.04 -8.26 4.00
CA LEU A 37 -16.98 -8.79 4.99
C LEU A 37 -18.12 -7.82 5.32
N MET A 38 -17.92 -6.50 5.12
CA MET A 38 -18.94 -5.48 5.34
C MET A 38 -19.95 -5.35 4.19
N ILE A 39 -19.71 -5.96 3.02
CA ILE A 39 -20.63 -5.83 1.87
C ILE A 39 -22.04 -6.32 2.21
N ASN A 40 -22.17 -7.56 2.70
CA ASN A 40 -23.50 -8.12 3.02
C ASN A 40 -24.17 -7.41 4.19
N PRO A 41 -23.50 -7.18 5.35
CA PRO A 41 -24.11 -6.43 6.45
C PRO A 41 -24.62 -5.04 6.08
N ILE A 42 -23.93 -4.33 5.18
CA ILE A 42 -24.38 -3.02 4.71
C ILE A 42 -25.56 -3.16 3.74
N ALA A 43 -25.53 -4.16 2.85
CA ALA A 43 -26.62 -4.42 1.93
C ALA A 43 -27.92 -4.90 2.62
N ASP A 44 -27.79 -5.64 3.73
CA ASP A 44 -28.90 -6.21 4.48
C ASP A 44 -29.43 -5.29 5.59
N ALA A 45 -28.84 -4.09 5.77
CA ALA A 45 -29.23 -3.18 6.83
C ALA A 45 -30.57 -2.48 6.55
N GLU A 46 -31.61 -2.82 7.33
CA GLU A 46 -32.98 -2.29 7.16
C GLU A 46 -33.08 -0.75 7.20
N PHE A 47 -32.14 -0.07 7.85
CA PHE A 47 -32.11 1.39 7.97
C PHE A 47 -31.36 2.09 6.82
N ILE A 48 -30.84 1.34 5.85
CA ILE A 48 -30.14 1.87 4.66
C ILE A 48 -31.08 1.80 3.45
N SER A 49 -31.34 2.95 2.82
CA SER A 49 -32.17 3.00 1.61
C SER A 49 -31.42 2.52 0.36
N ASP A 50 -32.15 2.06 -0.66
CA ASP A 50 -31.58 1.64 -1.96
C ASP A 50 -30.75 2.73 -2.65
N GLU A 51 -31.19 4.00 -2.54
CA GLU A 51 -30.45 5.14 -3.06
C GLU A 51 -29.09 5.29 -2.35
N MET A 52 -29.09 5.15 -1.03
CA MET A 52 -27.87 5.23 -0.23
C MET A 52 -26.95 4.03 -0.50
N LEU A 53 -27.50 2.82 -0.65
CA LEU A 53 -26.74 1.63 -1.02
C LEU A 53 -26.06 1.81 -2.39
N THR A 54 -26.78 2.38 -3.36
CA THR A 54 -26.24 2.71 -4.69
C THR A 54 -25.10 3.74 -4.59
N TRP A 55 -25.26 4.77 -3.76
CA TRP A 55 -24.21 5.79 -3.54
C TRP A 55 -22.97 5.18 -2.87
N ILE A 56 -23.15 4.36 -1.84
CA ILE A 56 -22.07 3.64 -1.14
C ILE A 56 -21.31 2.74 -2.12
N GLY A 57 -22.02 1.95 -2.92
CA GLY A 57 -21.42 1.05 -3.91
C GLY A 57 -20.71 1.77 -5.04
N ARG A 58 -21.20 2.96 -5.44
CA ARG A 58 -20.63 3.72 -6.57
C ARG A 58 -19.45 4.60 -6.18
N PHE A 59 -19.41 5.11 -4.95
CA PHE A 59 -18.42 6.10 -4.54
C PHE A 59 -17.55 5.63 -3.37
N VAL A 60 -18.17 5.20 -2.26
CA VAL A 60 -17.44 4.90 -1.03
C VAL A 60 -16.58 3.65 -1.19
N TYR A 61 -17.16 2.54 -1.64
CA TYR A 61 -16.42 1.29 -1.83
C TYR A 61 -15.28 1.43 -2.83
N PRO A 62 -15.49 1.97 -4.06
CA PRO A 62 -14.42 2.17 -5.01
C PRO A 62 -13.32 3.10 -4.47
N LEU A 63 -13.66 4.17 -3.75
CA LEU A 63 -12.66 5.06 -3.16
C LEU A 63 -11.78 4.31 -2.16
N LEU A 64 -12.38 3.59 -1.21
CA LEU A 64 -11.64 2.87 -0.17
C LEU A 64 -10.77 1.74 -0.76
N ILE A 65 -11.31 0.96 -1.70
CA ILE A 65 -10.55 -0.10 -2.37
C ILE A 65 -9.37 0.50 -3.16
N ASN A 66 -9.58 1.59 -3.90
CA ASN A 66 -8.51 2.23 -4.65
C ASN A 66 -7.44 2.83 -3.74
N LEU A 67 -7.80 3.39 -2.57
CA LEU A 67 -6.83 3.87 -1.60
C LEU A 67 -5.95 2.73 -1.05
N ILE A 68 -6.54 1.58 -0.72
CA ILE A 68 -5.81 0.38 -0.30
C ILE A 68 -4.88 -0.09 -1.43
N LEU A 69 -5.38 -0.09 -2.65
CA LEU A 69 -4.64 -0.56 -3.82
C LEU A 69 -3.44 0.35 -4.16
N ILE A 70 -3.63 1.67 -4.12
CA ILE A 70 -2.54 2.66 -4.26
C ILE A 70 -1.51 2.47 -3.15
N PHE A 71 -1.96 2.32 -1.90
CA PHE A 71 -1.07 2.10 -0.77
C PHE A 71 -0.22 0.83 -0.94
N MET A 72 -0.84 -0.27 -1.37
CA MET A 72 -0.15 -1.54 -1.66
C MET A 72 0.90 -1.37 -2.76
N THR A 73 0.57 -0.68 -3.85
CA THR A 73 1.52 -0.41 -4.94
C THR A 73 2.68 0.47 -4.49
N VAL A 74 2.41 1.51 -3.70
CA VAL A 74 3.47 2.36 -3.14
C VAL A 74 4.37 1.56 -2.20
N SER A 75 3.79 0.77 -1.28
CA SER A 75 4.55 -0.09 -0.36
C SER A 75 5.44 -1.08 -1.11
N ALA A 76 4.91 -1.72 -2.17
CA ALA A 76 5.68 -2.60 -3.04
C ALA A 76 6.79 -1.86 -3.80
N ALA A 77 6.55 -0.64 -4.29
CA ALA A 77 7.56 0.17 -4.97
C ALA A 77 8.74 0.50 -4.03
N ARG A 78 8.44 0.94 -2.80
CA ARG A 78 9.46 1.20 -1.76
C ARG A 78 10.27 -0.06 -1.43
N ARG A 79 9.60 -1.20 -1.34
CA ARG A 79 10.23 -2.49 -1.08
C ARG A 79 11.08 -2.98 -2.25
N LEU A 80 10.65 -2.74 -3.49
CA LEU A 80 11.41 -3.01 -4.71
C LEU A 80 12.69 -2.18 -4.77
N HIS A 81 12.60 -0.88 -4.46
CA HIS A 81 13.78 -0.01 -4.35
C HIS A 81 14.77 -0.54 -3.31
N ASP A 82 14.27 -0.99 -2.15
CA ASP A 82 15.11 -1.60 -1.13
C ASP A 82 15.78 -2.91 -1.59
N ALA A 83 15.12 -3.68 -2.47
CA ALA A 83 15.66 -4.89 -3.09
C ALA A 83 16.58 -4.61 -4.29
N GLY A 84 16.75 -3.35 -4.70
CA GLY A 84 17.59 -2.93 -5.83
C GLY A 84 16.92 -3.03 -7.19
N HIS A 85 15.58 -3.10 -7.24
CA HIS A 85 14.78 -3.15 -8.46
C HIS A 85 14.13 -1.80 -8.77
N SER A 86 13.65 -1.63 -10.00
CA SER A 86 12.80 -0.49 -10.37
C SER A 86 11.44 -0.55 -9.66
N GLY A 87 10.97 0.56 -9.12
CA GLY A 87 9.63 0.65 -8.53
C GLY A 87 8.50 0.41 -9.53
N ALA A 88 8.75 0.52 -10.85
CA ALA A 88 7.75 0.25 -11.88
C ALA A 88 7.19 -1.19 -11.84
N TRP A 89 7.98 -2.15 -11.33
CA TRP A 89 7.53 -3.52 -11.11
C TRP A 89 6.38 -3.61 -10.09
N ALA A 90 6.14 -2.58 -9.28
CA ALA A 90 5.00 -2.54 -8.35
C ALA A 90 3.64 -2.55 -9.06
N LEU A 91 3.57 -2.23 -10.36
CA LEU A 91 2.33 -2.34 -11.13
C LEU A 91 1.83 -3.79 -11.22
N PHE A 92 2.69 -4.80 -11.03
CA PHE A 92 2.25 -6.20 -10.95
C PHE A 92 1.38 -6.49 -9.73
N VAL A 93 1.32 -5.61 -8.72
CA VAL A 93 0.32 -5.67 -7.65
C VAL A 93 -1.11 -5.64 -8.20
N MET A 94 -1.33 -4.98 -9.35
CA MET A 94 -2.63 -4.86 -10.01
C MET A 94 -3.00 -6.09 -10.84
N CYS A 95 -2.07 -7.01 -11.06
CA CYS A 95 -2.27 -8.18 -11.90
C CYS A 95 -2.57 -9.40 -11.00
N PRO A 96 -3.80 -9.97 -11.06
CA PRO A 96 -4.14 -11.15 -10.28
C PRO A 96 -3.17 -12.30 -10.56
N GLY A 97 -2.75 -13.00 -9.51
CA GLY A 97 -1.77 -14.08 -9.59
C GLY A 97 -0.33 -13.55 -9.53
N ALA A 98 0.05 -12.63 -10.42
CA ALA A 98 1.38 -12.01 -10.40
C ALA A 98 1.64 -11.24 -9.08
N ASN A 99 0.61 -10.61 -8.53
CA ASN A 99 0.65 -9.91 -7.26
C ASN A 99 1.05 -10.82 -6.09
N ILE A 100 0.59 -12.07 -6.05
CA ILE A 100 0.94 -13.05 -5.00
C ILE A 100 2.42 -13.41 -5.09
N PHE A 101 2.92 -13.72 -6.29
CA PHE A 101 4.33 -14.05 -6.48
C PHE A 101 5.25 -12.86 -6.15
N LEU A 102 4.86 -11.66 -6.59
CA LEU A 102 5.59 -10.44 -6.25
C LEU A 102 5.61 -10.21 -4.73
N MET A 103 4.47 -10.34 -4.05
CA MET A 103 4.37 -10.17 -2.60
C MET A 103 5.27 -11.16 -1.84
N LEU A 104 5.22 -12.44 -2.20
CA LEU A 104 6.09 -13.47 -1.60
C LEU A 104 7.57 -13.17 -1.85
N TYR A 105 7.92 -12.81 -3.09
CA TYR A 105 9.28 -12.40 -3.43
C TYR A 105 9.76 -11.23 -2.56
N LEU A 106 8.94 -10.19 -2.41
CA LEU A 106 9.28 -8.97 -1.66
C LEU A 106 9.36 -9.20 -0.15
N LEU A 107 8.58 -10.14 0.40
CA LEU A 107 8.68 -10.56 1.80
C LEU A 107 9.97 -11.33 2.09
N LEU A 108 10.42 -12.17 1.16
CA LEU A 108 11.55 -13.07 1.37
C LEU A 108 12.89 -12.43 1.02
N ARG A 109 12.94 -11.70 -0.10
CA ARG A 109 14.18 -11.11 -0.65
C ARG A 109 14.85 -10.21 0.38
N PRO A 110 16.16 -10.31 0.65
CA PRO A 110 16.88 -9.33 1.45
C PRO A 110 17.01 -7.97 0.74
N GLY A 111 17.07 -6.89 1.51
CA GLY A 111 17.44 -5.57 0.97
C GLY A 111 18.90 -5.53 0.52
N VAL A 112 19.25 -4.60 -0.37
CA VAL A 112 20.63 -4.41 -0.85
C VAL A 112 21.19 -3.07 -0.39
N SER A 113 22.45 -3.02 0.05
CA SER A 113 23.13 -1.79 0.48
C SER A 113 23.63 -0.90 -0.66
N ARG A 114 23.16 -1.13 -1.90
CA ARG A 114 23.63 -0.38 -3.07
C ARG A 114 23.20 1.10 -2.99
N PRO A 115 24.09 2.04 -3.33
CA PRO A 115 23.68 3.41 -3.57
C PRO A 115 22.79 3.42 -4.81
N THR A 116 21.51 3.68 -4.61
CA THR A 116 20.60 4.04 -5.70
C THR A 116 20.53 5.56 -5.77
N GLY A 117 20.20 6.14 -6.93
CA GLY A 117 20.08 7.60 -7.09
C GLY A 117 19.07 8.28 -6.14
N TRP A 118 18.35 7.48 -5.35
CA TRP A 118 17.28 7.86 -4.42
C TRP A 118 17.75 8.14 -2.98
N ARG A 119 19.02 7.86 -2.66
CA ARG A 119 19.64 8.12 -1.33
C ARG A 119 19.41 9.56 -0.83
N ARG A 120 19.31 10.53 -1.75
CA ARG A 120 19.09 11.96 -1.47
C ARG A 120 17.78 12.27 -0.73
N LEU A 121 16.72 11.48 -0.89
CA LEU A 121 15.45 11.74 -0.19
C LEU A 121 15.43 11.16 1.23
N GLU A 122 16.17 10.07 1.45
CA GLU A 122 16.36 9.48 2.78
C GLU A 122 17.30 10.32 3.64
N GLU A 123 18.35 10.89 3.04
CA GLU A 123 19.21 11.89 3.68
C GLU A 123 18.40 13.13 4.09
N ALA A 124 17.52 13.63 3.20
CA ALA A 124 16.61 14.73 3.53
C ALA A 124 15.61 14.39 4.65
N ALA A 125 15.16 13.12 4.73
CA ALA A 125 14.32 12.66 5.83
C ALA A 125 15.12 12.40 7.12
N ALA A 126 16.39 12.01 7.07
CA ALA A 126 17.23 11.87 8.25
C ALA A 126 17.59 13.25 8.84
N GLU A 127 17.95 14.22 8.00
CA GLU A 127 18.24 15.61 8.38
C GLU A 127 17.07 16.29 9.10
N CYS A 128 15.84 15.85 8.82
CA CYS A 128 14.65 16.41 9.43
C CYS A 128 14.15 15.62 10.68
N GLY A 129 14.86 14.56 11.12
CA GLY A 129 14.61 13.84 12.37
C GLY A 129 13.43 12.85 12.37
N TRP A 130 13.30 12.03 11.34
CA TRP A 130 12.12 11.18 11.08
C TRP A 130 12.27 9.68 11.39
N GLU A 131 13.21 9.30 12.26
CA GLU A 131 13.42 7.90 12.68
C GLU A 131 12.18 7.25 13.35
#